data_AF-A0AAN6RJY8-F1
#
_entry.id   AF-A0AAN6RJY8-F1
#
_cell.length_a   1.000
_cell.length_b   1.000
_cell.length_c   1.000
_cell.angle_alpha   90.00
_cell.angle_beta   90.00
_cell.angle_gamma   90.00
#
_symmetry.space_group_name_H-M   'P 1'
#
loop_
_entity.id
_entity.type
_entity.pdbx_description
1 polymer ?
#
loop_
_entity_poly.entity_id
_entity_poly.type
_entity_poly.pdbx_seq_one_letter_code
_entity_poly.pdbx_strand_id
1 'polypeptide(L)'
;MAAALALAFQSSHLQDGLLEYLTMVRGCNLIASDGFLDTAESAFDAFREDGHLATLRARMLTSQQNCVNRSDLDLAALSLHDLELLSMTSCEKLFWEILLRTVENAYDRPIQAYTTFSQLYNVPSRWTHEEFTTFIDPMNTVAQILLAHFIALQAVLTPILILERVGFQGIEAPSSVLGWVEGIYRNVAPDLRHLIEWPRQVTKYPTMRFYGQKHMANSWFHGKDMPIRSERARW
;
A
#
# COMPACT_ATOMS: atom_id res chain seq x y z
N MET A 1 -19.18 9.61 3.54
CA MET A 1 -18.08 8.61 3.53
C MET A 1 -18.13 7.69 2.30
N ALA A 2 -19.21 6.95 2.05
CA ALA A 2 -19.30 6.01 0.90
C ALA A 2 -18.99 6.66 -0.47
N ALA A 3 -19.53 7.85 -0.76
CA ALA A 3 -19.23 8.57 -2.00
C ALA A 3 -17.75 8.98 -2.13
N ALA A 4 -17.10 9.41 -1.04
CA ALA A 4 -15.70 9.80 -1.04
C ALA A 4 -14.76 8.58 -1.21
N LEU A 5 -15.11 7.44 -0.61
CA LEU A 5 -14.40 6.17 -0.83
C LEU A 5 -14.54 5.69 -2.29
N ALA A 6 -15.74 5.81 -2.86
CA ALA A 6 -15.95 5.48 -4.27
C ALA A 6 -15.15 6.38 -5.21
N LEU A 7 -15.05 7.68 -4.91
CA LEU A 7 -14.24 8.62 -5.69
C LEU A 7 -12.73 8.38 -5.52
N ALA A 8 -12.25 8.04 -4.32
CA ALA A 8 -10.87 7.62 -4.11
C ALA A 8 -10.55 6.34 -4.89
N PHE A 9 -11.49 5.40 -4.93
CA PHE A 9 -11.34 4.20 -5.73
C PHE A 9 -11.32 4.52 -7.23
N GLN A 10 -12.21 5.39 -7.71
CA GLN A 10 -12.22 5.84 -9.11
C GLN A 10 -10.94 6.59 -9.51
N SER A 11 -10.43 7.48 -8.66
CA SER A 11 -9.20 8.22 -8.94
C SER A 11 -7.99 7.30 -9.04
N SER A 12 -7.97 6.21 -8.28
CA SER A 12 -6.92 5.18 -8.37
C SER A 12 -6.84 4.48 -9.74
N HIS A 13 -7.85 4.63 -10.59
CA HIS A 13 -7.85 4.17 -11.98
C HIS A 13 -7.38 5.21 -13.00
N LEU A 14 -7.28 6.50 -12.62
CA LEU A 14 -6.84 7.57 -13.50
C LEU A 14 -5.30 7.55 -13.66
N GLN A 15 -4.81 7.88 -14.86
CA GLN A 15 -3.37 7.92 -15.14
C GLN A 15 -2.65 9.07 -14.42
N ASP A 16 -3.35 10.16 -14.10
CA ASP A 16 -2.84 11.34 -13.37
C ASP A 16 -3.68 11.64 -12.12
N GLY A 17 -4.20 10.60 -11.44
CA GLY A 17 -5.17 10.75 -10.34
C GLY A 17 -4.59 10.89 -8.94
N LEU A 18 -3.26 11.03 -8.80
CA LEU A 18 -2.58 11.02 -7.50
C LEU A 18 -3.11 12.14 -6.57
N LEU A 19 -3.28 13.34 -7.11
CA LEU A 19 -3.76 14.51 -6.37
C LEU A 19 -5.19 14.30 -5.85
N GLU A 20 -6.09 13.86 -6.73
CA GLU A 20 -7.48 13.57 -6.43
C GLU A 20 -7.59 12.42 -5.43
N TYR A 21 -6.77 11.38 -5.59
CA TYR A 21 -6.67 10.27 -4.66
C TYR A 21 -6.30 10.73 -3.25
N LEU A 22 -5.19 11.45 -3.09
CA LEU A 22 -4.75 11.93 -1.77
C LEU A 22 -5.77 12.88 -1.14
N THR A 23 -6.39 13.75 -1.94
CA THR A 23 -7.43 14.68 -1.49
C THR A 23 -8.66 13.93 -0.97
N MET A 24 -9.12 12.91 -1.70
CA MET A 24 -10.27 12.10 -1.30
C MET A 24 -9.98 11.25 -0.06
N VAL A 25 -8.78 10.66 0.03
CA VAL A 25 -8.34 9.93 1.23
C VAL A 25 -8.35 10.85 2.45
N ARG A 26 -7.76 12.05 2.34
CA ARG A 26 -7.77 13.04 3.41
C ARG A 26 -9.20 13.39 3.84
N GLY A 27 -10.09 13.63 2.88
CA GLY A 27 -11.50 13.90 3.15
C GLY A 27 -12.20 12.75 3.91
N CYS A 28 -11.91 11.50 3.55
CA CYS A 28 -12.44 10.33 4.27
C CYS A 28 -11.96 10.31 5.73
N ASN A 29 -10.67 10.55 5.96
CA ASN A 29 -10.08 10.53 7.29
C ASN A 29 -10.58 11.68 8.18
N LEU A 30 -10.80 12.87 7.61
CA LEU A 30 -11.41 14.00 8.33
C LEU A 30 -12.86 13.66 8.77
N ILE A 31 -13.67 13.09 7.88
CA ILE A 31 -15.05 12.68 8.20
C ILE A 31 -15.06 11.56 9.25
N ALA A 32 -14.16 10.58 9.13
CA ALA A 32 -14.06 9.47 10.08
C ALA A 32 -13.64 9.94 11.49
N SER A 33 -12.90 11.05 11.59
CA SER A 33 -12.42 11.60 12.87
C SER A 33 -13.45 12.48 13.59
N ASP A 34 -14.53 12.91 12.91
CA ASP A 34 -15.45 13.95 13.40
C ASP A 34 -16.53 13.45 14.39
N GLY A 35 -16.34 12.29 15.04
CA GLY A 35 -17.22 11.78 16.11
C GLY A 35 -18.68 11.45 15.72
N PHE A 36 -19.16 11.90 14.57
CA PHE A 36 -20.52 11.70 14.07
C PHE A 36 -20.82 10.24 13.69
N LEU A 37 -19.76 9.44 13.52
CA LEU A 37 -19.82 8.01 13.19
C LEU A 37 -19.56 7.10 14.40
N ASP A 38 -19.47 7.65 15.61
CA ASP A 38 -19.10 6.91 16.84
C ASP A 38 -20.24 6.08 17.45
N THR A 39 -21.27 5.78 16.67
CA THR A 39 -22.33 4.85 17.05
C THR A 39 -21.97 3.43 16.58
N ALA A 40 -21.94 2.47 17.51
CA ALA A 40 -21.67 1.05 17.24
C ALA A 40 -22.63 0.38 16.24
N GLU A 41 -23.72 1.04 15.86
CA GLU A 41 -24.68 0.61 14.83
C GLU A 41 -24.36 1.15 13.43
N SER A 42 -23.31 1.96 13.28
CA SER A 42 -22.91 2.51 12.00
C SER A 42 -22.41 1.40 11.07
N ALA A 43 -22.90 1.36 9.83
CA ALA A 43 -22.34 0.50 8.77
C ALA A 43 -20.84 0.80 8.48
N PHE A 44 -20.31 1.87 9.08
CA PHE A 44 -18.90 2.25 9.02
C PHE A 44 -18.07 1.76 10.23
N ASP A 45 -18.65 1.01 11.17
CA ASP A 45 -17.92 0.44 12.32
C ASP A 45 -16.82 -0.54 11.88
N ALA A 46 -17.10 -1.31 10.81
CA ALA A 46 -16.10 -2.14 10.14
C ALA A 46 -14.93 -1.33 9.55
N PHE A 47 -15.08 -0.01 9.38
CA PHE A 47 -14.05 0.92 8.92
C PHE A 47 -13.19 1.51 10.04
N ARG A 48 -13.45 1.15 11.31
CA ARG A 48 -12.65 1.60 12.45
C ARG A 48 -11.28 0.92 12.47
N GLU A 49 -10.27 1.68 12.86
CA GLU A 49 -8.88 1.24 12.98
C GLU A 49 -8.76 -0.03 13.87
N ASP A 50 -9.54 -0.10 14.95
CA ASP A 50 -9.50 -1.21 15.91
C ASP A 50 -10.10 -2.53 15.37
N GLY A 51 -11.26 -2.46 14.70
CA GLY A 51 -11.95 -3.63 14.13
C GLY A 51 -11.21 -4.20 12.92
N HIS A 52 -10.66 -3.31 12.07
CA HIS A 52 -9.80 -3.69 10.96
C HIS A 52 -8.52 -4.37 11.43
N LEU A 53 -7.83 -3.79 12.42
CA LEU A 53 -6.58 -4.33 12.91
C LEU A 53 -6.78 -5.68 13.61
N ALA A 54 -7.87 -5.87 14.35
CA ALA A 54 -8.22 -7.18 14.94
C ALA A 54 -8.43 -8.26 13.87
N THR A 55 -9.16 -7.92 12.80
CA THR A 55 -9.40 -8.83 11.66
C THR A 55 -8.10 -9.18 10.94
N LEU A 56 -7.26 -8.18 10.67
CA LEU A 56 -5.98 -8.37 10.00
C LEU A 56 -5.01 -9.21 10.85
N ARG A 57 -4.96 -8.97 12.17
CA ARG A 57 -4.19 -9.80 13.11
C ARG A 57 -4.62 -11.27 13.07
N ALA A 58 -5.93 -11.54 13.11
CA ALA A 58 -6.44 -12.91 13.04
C ALA A 58 -6.06 -13.60 11.71
N ARG A 59 -6.09 -12.87 10.60
CA ARG A 59 -5.69 -13.38 9.28
C ARG A 59 -4.17 -13.59 9.17
N MET A 60 -3.37 -12.72 9.77
CA MET A 60 -1.91 -12.86 9.79
C MET A 60 -1.44 -14.08 10.57
N LEU A 61 -2.12 -14.44 11.66
CA LEU A 61 -1.79 -15.62 12.45
C LEU A 61 -2.09 -16.93 11.71
N THR A 62 -3.00 -16.91 10.73
CA THR A 62 -3.44 -18.09 9.97
C THR A 62 -2.80 -18.20 8.58
N SER A 63 -2.20 -17.12 8.06
CA SER A 63 -1.54 -17.09 6.75
C SER A 63 -0.05 -17.42 6.83
N GLN A 64 0.43 -18.29 5.93
CA GLN A 64 1.86 -18.57 5.75
C GLN A 64 2.58 -17.58 4.81
N GLN A 65 1.88 -16.61 4.24
CA GLN A 65 2.39 -15.71 3.19
C GLN A 65 2.45 -14.23 3.63
N ASN A 66 2.67 -13.96 4.92
CA ASN A 66 2.73 -12.59 5.45
C ASN A 66 4.16 -12.01 5.50
N CYS A 67 5.16 -12.74 5.03
CA CYS A 67 6.55 -12.29 5.00
C CYS A 67 6.86 -11.54 3.68
N VAL A 68 7.53 -10.40 3.83
CA VAL A 68 8.07 -9.64 2.69
C VAL A 68 9.48 -10.15 2.41
N ASN A 69 9.88 -10.18 1.13
CA ASN A 69 11.23 -10.59 0.77
C ASN A 69 12.26 -9.60 1.37
N ARG A 70 13.22 -10.12 2.14
CA ARG A 70 14.25 -9.31 2.79
C ARG A 70 15.09 -8.48 1.81
N SER A 71 15.44 -9.02 0.64
CA SER A 71 16.20 -8.26 -0.36
C SER A 71 15.42 -7.04 -0.88
N ASP A 72 14.09 -7.12 -0.93
CA ASP A 72 13.26 -5.99 -1.31
C ASP A 72 13.22 -4.92 -0.23
N LEU A 73 13.22 -5.34 1.04
CA LEU A 73 13.30 -4.45 2.18
C LEU A 73 14.68 -3.79 2.29
N ASP A 74 15.76 -4.51 1.98
CA ASP A 74 17.12 -3.96 1.94
C ASP A 74 17.21 -2.84 0.91
N LEU A 75 16.69 -3.07 -0.31
CA LEU A 75 16.65 -2.07 -1.37
C LEU A 75 15.76 -0.86 -1.01
N ALA A 76 14.60 -1.11 -0.38
CA ALA A 76 13.72 -0.05 0.11
C ALA A 76 14.40 0.81 1.17
N ALA A 77 15.09 0.17 2.14
CA ALA A 77 15.82 0.86 3.19
C ALA A 77 16.95 1.73 2.62
N LEU A 78 17.76 1.18 1.71
CA LEU A 78 18.82 1.93 1.03
C LEU A 78 18.26 3.17 0.30
N SER A 79 17.21 2.98 -0.50
CA SER A 79 16.58 4.09 -1.25
C SER A 79 16.02 5.17 -0.33
N LEU A 80 15.45 4.81 0.82
CA LEU A 80 14.93 5.77 1.79
C LEU A 80 16.03 6.50 2.57
N HIS A 81 17.16 5.83 2.83
CA HIS A 81 18.31 6.46 3.47
C HIS A 81 18.97 7.52 2.57
N ASP A 82 18.98 7.33 1.25
CA ASP A 82 19.48 8.33 0.30
C ASP A 82 18.71 9.67 0.37
N LEU A 83 17.50 9.68 0.94
CA LEU A 83 16.68 10.87 1.11
C LEU A 83 17.05 11.71 2.35
N GLU A 84 17.86 11.17 3.29
CA GLU A 84 18.13 11.79 4.59
C GLU A 84 18.69 13.22 4.49
N LEU A 85 19.45 13.51 3.42
CA LEU A 85 20.08 14.81 3.21
C LEU A 85 19.21 15.82 2.47
N LEU A 86 17.99 15.44 2.06
CA LEU A 86 17.06 16.39 1.45
C LEU A 86 16.61 17.44 2.47
N SER A 87 16.50 18.69 2.02
CA SER A 87 15.92 19.75 2.84
C SER A 87 14.40 19.58 2.90
N MET A 88 13.93 18.89 3.93
CA MET A 88 12.51 18.60 4.15
C MET A 88 11.87 19.61 5.11
N THR A 89 10.61 19.95 4.84
CA THR A 89 9.70 20.56 5.81
C THR A 89 9.37 19.59 6.95
N SER A 90 8.77 20.09 8.03
CA SER A 90 8.33 19.25 9.15
C SER A 90 7.35 18.14 8.73
N CYS A 91 6.43 18.45 7.81
CA CYS A 91 5.45 17.47 7.29
C CYS A 91 6.11 16.38 6.46
N GLU A 92 7.02 16.76 5.55
CA GLU A 92 7.78 15.83 4.71
C GLU A 92 8.69 14.93 5.54
N LYS A 93 9.37 15.50 6.54
CA LYS A 93 10.23 14.74 7.45
C LYS A 93 9.42 13.70 8.23
N LEU A 94 8.26 14.08 8.78
CA LEU A 94 7.37 13.15 9.46
C LEU A 94 6.91 12.02 8.52
N PHE A 95 6.54 12.36 7.28
CA PHE A 95 6.13 11.37 6.28
C PHE A 95 7.27 10.39 5.93
N TRP A 96 8.48 10.91 5.75
CA TRP A 96 9.70 10.12 5.52
C TRP A 96 10.03 9.19 6.70
N GLU A 97 9.96 9.68 7.95
CA GLU A 97 10.20 8.87 9.14
C GLU A 97 9.20 7.70 9.24
N ILE A 98 7.94 7.90 8.84
CA ILE A 98 6.93 6.83 8.82
C ILE A 98 7.26 5.80 7.73
N LEU A 99 7.72 6.23 6.54
CA LEU A 99 8.17 5.31 5.49
C LEU A 99 9.33 4.43 5.99
N LEU A 100 10.33 5.04 6.62
CA LEU A 100 11.50 4.33 7.15
C LEU A 100 11.10 3.31 8.22
N ARG A 101 10.32 3.73 9.22
CA ARG A 101 9.83 2.84 10.30
C ARG A 101 8.95 1.71 9.78
N THR A 102 8.22 1.96 8.70
CA THR A 102 7.44 0.91 8.04
C THR A 102 8.35 -0.20 7.51
N VAL A 103 9.43 0.16 6.82
CA VAL A 103 10.41 -0.81 6.30
C VAL A 103 11.09 -1.55 7.44
N GLU A 104 11.52 -0.85 8.50
CA GLU A 104 12.12 -1.47 9.69
C GLU A 104 11.19 -2.52 10.34
N ASN A 105 9.91 -2.18 10.49
CA ASN A 105 8.93 -3.11 11.04
C ASN A 105 8.66 -4.29 10.10
N ALA A 106 8.74 -4.10 8.78
CA ALA A 106 8.38 -5.12 7.79
C ALA A 106 9.31 -6.35 7.80
N TYR A 107 10.52 -6.25 8.36
CA TYR A 107 11.45 -7.38 8.47
C TYR A 107 10.89 -8.53 9.29
N ASP A 108 10.35 -8.22 10.47
CA ASP A 108 9.99 -9.24 11.47
C ASP A 108 8.64 -8.97 12.17
N ARG A 109 8.00 -7.82 11.92
CA ARG A 109 6.82 -7.33 12.65
C ARG A 109 5.71 -6.89 11.68
N PRO A 110 5.12 -7.79 10.90
CA PRO A 110 4.20 -7.45 9.80
C PRO A 110 2.95 -6.67 10.27
N ILE A 111 2.44 -6.95 11.48
CA ILE A 111 1.32 -6.17 12.06
C ILE A 111 1.75 -4.74 12.33
N GLN A 112 2.94 -4.53 12.91
CA GLN A 112 3.45 -3.19 13.19
C GLN A 112 3.77 -2.47 11.88
N ALA A 113 4.30 -3.18 10.88
CA ALA A 113 4.54 -2.63 9.55
C ALA A 113 3.26 -2.13 8.90
N TYR A 114 2.18 -2.92 8.93
CA TYR A 114 0.86 -2.51 8.48
C TYR A 114 0.36 -1.26 9.23
N THR A 115 0.36 -1.30 10.57
CA THR A 115 -0.12 -0.18 11.38
C THR A 115 0.68 1.10 11.12
N THR A 116 2.00 1.02 11.01
CA THR A 116 2.85 2.18 10.66
C THR A 116 2.57 2.66 9.24
N PHE A 117 2.44 1.76 8.27
CA PHE A 117 2.12 2.13 6.89
C PHE A 117 0.77 2.86 6.78
N SER A 118 -0.25 2.40 7.51
CA SER A 118 -1.57 3.05 7.55
C SER A 118 -1.51 4.52 8.01
N GLN A 119 -0.51 4.89 8.82
CA GLN A 119 -0.31 6.28 9.25
C GLN A 119 0.00 7.22 8.08
N LEU A 120 0.56 6.73 6.97
CA LEU A 120 0.83 7.55 5.76
C LEU A 120 -0.44 8.11 5.14
N TYR A 121 -1.58 7.44 5.33
CA TYR A 121 -2.90 7.95 4.91
C TYR A 121 -3.52 8.87 5.97
N ASN A 122 -3.24 8.63 7.25
CA ASN A 122 -3.91 9.30 8.37
C ASN A 122 -3.22 10.61 8.78
N VAL A 123 -1.90 10.68 8.77
CA VAL A 123 -1.16 11.89 9.18
C VAL A 123 -1.54 13.13 8.35
N PRO A 124 -1.69 13.05 7.02
CA PRO A 124 -2.10 14.21 6.21
C PRO A 124 -3.48 14.80 6.57
N SER A 125 -4.36 14.05 7.24
CA SER A 125 -5.64 14.62 7.72
C SER A 125 -5.47 15.56 8.90
N ARG A 126 -4.37 15.47 9.64
CA ARG A 126 -4.07 16.31 10.80
C ARG A 126 -3.35 17.60 10.43
N TRP A 127 -2.84 17.68 9.20
CA TRP A 127 -2.20 18.88 8.68
C TRP A 127 -3.23 19.97 8.39
N THR A 128 -2.79 21.22 8.45
CA THR A 128 -3.55 22.37 7.98
C THR A 128 -3.85 22.25 6.48
N HIS A 129 -4.78 23.06 5.98
CA HIS A 129 -5.07 23.06 4.55
C HIS A 129 -3.84 23.43 3.71
N GLU A 130 -3.09 24.45 4.13
CA GLU A 130 -1.88 24.92 3.46
C GLU A 130 -0.78 23.84 3.42
N GLU A 131 -0.44 23.24 4.56
CA GLU A 131 0.58 22.18 4.62
C GLU A 131 0.26 21.01 3.68
N PHE A 132 -1.00 20.58 3.64
CA PHE A 132 -1.42 19.51 2.74
C PHE A 132 -1.35 19.92 1.27
N THR A 133 -1.85 21.11 0.93
CA THR A 133 -1.84 21.61 -0.44
C THR A 133 -0.39 21.77 -0.95
N THR A 134 0.53 22.24 -0.10
CA THR A 134 1.96 22.32 -0.41
C THR A 134 2.59 20.93 -0.57
N PHE A 135 2.19 19.95 0.23
CA PHE A 135 2.73 18.59 0.15
C PHE A 135 2.30 17.86 -1.14
N ILE A 136 1.06 18.04 -1.58
CA ILE A 136 0.55 17.37 -2.80
C ILE A 136 0.86 18.15 -4.09
N ASP A 137 1.46 19.34 -3.98
CA ASP A 137 1.82 20.17 -5.14
C ASP A 137 2.77 19.39 -6.07
N PRO A 138 2.44 19.21 -7.35
CA PRO A 138 3.34 18.60 -8.33
C PRO A 138 4.70 19.30 -8.42
N MET A 139 4.78 20.59 -8.13
CA MET A 139 6.03 21.36 -8.17
C MET A 139 6.90 21.16 -6.91
N ASN A 140 6.35 20.58 -5.85
CA ASN A 140 7.11 20.23 -4.66
C ASN A 140 7.93 18.95 -4.90
N THR A 141 9.16 19.12 -5.35
CA THR A 141 10.05 18.00 -5.73
C THR A 141 10.29 17.01 -4.59
N VAL A 142 10.49 17.49 -3.35
CA VAL A 142 10.74 16.62 -2.19
C VAL A 142 9.52 15.75 -1.91
N ALA A 143 8.33 16.36 -1.85
CA ALA A 143 7.12 15.60 -1.62
C ALA A 143 6.80 14.62 -2.75
N GLN A 144 7.05 14.98 -4.02
CA GLN A 144 6.90 14.05 -5.15
C GLN A 144 7.83 12.83 -5.01
N ILE A 145 9.09 13.02 -4.59
CA ILE A 145 10.02 11.91 -4.32
C ILE A 145 9.48 11.00 -3.20
N LEU A 146 8.97 11.58 -2.10
CA LEU A 146 8.37 10.82 -1.00
C LEU A 146 7.12 10.04 -1.43
N LEU A 147 6.26 10.65 -2.25
CA LEU A 147 5.06 10.01 -2.79
C LEU A 147 5.41 8.84 -3.73
N ALA A 148 6.48 8.94 -4.51
CA ALA A 148 6.98 7.81 -5.31
C ALA A 148 7.40 6.62 -4.43
N HIS A 149 8.13 6.88 -3.34
CA HIS A 149 8.53 5.84 -2.39
C HIS A 149 7.33 5.22 -1.68
N PHE A 150 6.35 6.03 -1.30
CA PHE A 150 5.09 5.55 -0.73
C PHE A 150 4.38 4.55 -1.66
N ILE A 151 4.26 4.88 -2.95
CA ILE A 151 3.64 3.99 -3.95
C ILE A 151 4.46 2.70 -4.13
N ALA A 152 5.79 2.80 -4.23
CA ALA A 152 6.66 1.63 -4.37
C ALA A 152 6.61 0.73 -3.13
N LEU A 153 6.56 1.31 -1.94
CA LEU A 153 6.45 0.56 -0.70
C LEU A 153 5.11 -0.18 -0.60
N GLN A 154 4.02 0.40 -1.11
CA GLN A 154 2.74 -0.29 -1.24
C GLN A 154 2.88 -1.59 -2.07
N ALA A 155 3.67 -1.56 -3.16
CA ALA A 155 3.93 -2.75 -3.97
C ALA A 155 4.77 -3.79 -3.21
N VAL A 156 5.82 -3.36 -2.48
CA VAL A 156 6.67 -4.25 -1.67
C VAL A 156 5.89 -4.91 -0.53
N LEU A 157 5.03 -4.15 0.16
CA LEU A 157 4.23 -4.64 1.29
C LEU A 157 2.99 -5.44 0.88
N THR A 158 2.80 -5.70 -0.42
CA THR A 158 1.68 -6.52 -0.94
C THR A 158 1.39 -7.79 -0.13
N PRO A 159 2.38 -8.63 0.27
CA PRO A 159 2.10 -9.85 1.04
C PRO A 159 1.37 -9.59 2.37
N ILE A 160 1.57 -8.40 2.94
CA ILE A 160 0.89 -7.91 4.13
C ILE A 160 -0.47 -7.29 3.76
N LEU A 161 -0.48 -6.36 2.80
CA LEU A 161 -1.67 -5.57 2.45
C LEU A 161 -2.80 -6.41 1.83
N ILE A 162 -2.50 -7.50 1.13
CA ILE A 162 -3.51 -8.35 0.51
C ILE A 162 -4.41 -9.05 1.54
N LEU A 163 -3.95 -9.21 2.78
CA LEU A 163 -4.71 -9.83 3.87
C LEU A 163 -5.92 -8.98 4.27
N GLU A 164 -5.92 -7.69 3.96
CA GLU A 164 -7.08 -6.81 4.09
C GLU A 164 -8.20 -7.20 3.10
N ARG A 165 -7.82 -7.63 1.88
CA ARG A 165 -8.74 -7.86 0.75
C ARG A 165 -9.39 -9.25 0.70
N VAL A 166 -9.08 -10.16 1.63
CA VAL A 166 -9.64 -11.53 1.62
C VAL A 166 -11.16 -11.47 1.82
N GLY A 167 -11.89 -11.66 0.72
CA GLY A 167 -13.36 -11.49 0.60
C GLY A 167 -13.81 -10.72 -0.65
N PHE A 168 -12.94 -9.88 -1.23
CA PHE A 168 -13.19 -9.16 -2.49
C PHE A 168 -12.68 -9.99 -3.68
N GLN A 169 -13.55 -10.81 -4.26
CA GLN A 169 -13.27 -11.52 -5.52
C GLN A 169 -13.51 -10.57 -6.70
N GLY A 170 -12.56 -10.49 -7.65
CA GLY A 170 -12.76 -9.84 -8.95
C GLY A 170 -12.37 -8.37 -9.08
N ILE A 171 -11.86 -7.72 -8.03
CA ILE A 171 -11.34 -6.35 -8.12
C ILE A 171 -9.81 -6.42 -8.23
N GLU A 172 -9.29 -6.28 -9.44
CA GLU A 172 -7.84 -6.13 -9.63
C GLU A 172 -7.33 -4.91 -8.87
N ALA A 173 -6.16 -5.02 -8.24
CA ALA A 173 -5.53 -3.85 -7.62
C ALA A 173 -5.34 -2.78 -8.70
N PRO A 174 -5.69 -1.50 -8.44
CA PRO A 174 -5.62 -0.46 -9.45
C PRO A 174 -4.19 -0.34 -9.97
N SER A 175 -3.95 -0.82 -11.19
CA SER A 175 -2.63 -0.82 -11.82
C SER A 175 -2.15 0.60 -12.15
N SER A 176 -3.08 1.56 -12.25
CA SER A 176 -2.79 2.96 -12.58
C SER A 176 -2.01 3.68 -11.48
N VAL A 177 -2.19 3.31 -10.20
CA VAL A 177 -1.44 3.88 -9.06
C VAL A 177 0.07 3.68 -9.24
N LEU A 178 0.47 2.51 -9.75
CA LEU A 178 1.87 2.19 -10.01
C LEU A 178 2.43 3.01 -11.18
N GLY A 179 1.55 3.41 -12.12
CA GLY A 179 1.88 4.27 -13.25
C GLY A 179 2.20 5.71 -12.85
N TRP A 180 1.70 6.21 -11.72
CA TRP A 180 1.94 7.56 -11.24
C TRP A 180 3.43 7.85 -10.97
N VAL A 181 4.20 6.83 -10.58
CA VAL A 181 5.66 6.96 -10.36
C VAL A 181 6.38 7.39 -11.64
N GLU A 182 5.92 6.98 -12.81
CA GLU A 182 6.51 7.42 -14.08
C GLU A 182 6.21 8.91 -14.36
N GLY A 183 5.02 9.39 -13.98
CA GLY A 183 4.65 10.81 -14.03
C GLY A 183 5.55 11.65 -13.12
N ILE A 184 5.72 11.21 -11.87
CA ILE A 184 6.62 11.81 -10.88
C ILE A 184 8.06 11.88 -11.42
N TYR A 185 8.60 10.77 -11.92
CA TYR A 185 9.96 10.69 -12.44
C TYR A 185 10.22 11.70 -13.58
N ARG A 186 9.24 11.91 -14.46
CA ARG A 186 9.35 12.88 -15.57
C ARG A 186 9.37 14.32 -15.07
N ASN A 187 8.59 14.61 -14.03
CA ASN A 187 8.42 15.95 -13.49
C ASN A 187 9.57 16.38 -12.56
N VAL A 188 10.24 15.43 -11.88
CA VAL A 188 11.40 15.72 -11.05
C VAL A 188 12.63 16.09 -11.89
N ALA A 189 13.39 17.06 -11.40
CA ALA A 189 14.60 17.57 -12.02
C ALA A 189 15.62 16.44 -12.27
N PRO A 190 16.35 16.46 -13.41
CA PRO A 190 17.20 15.33 -13.82
C PRO A 190 18.26 14.89 -12.80
N ASP A 191 18.80 15.84 -12.05
CA ASP A 191 19.79 15.65 -10.99
C ASP A 191 19.26 14.86 -9.80
N LEU A 192 17.95 14.95 -9.50
CA LEU A 192 17.30 14.26 -8.39
C LEU A 192 16.64 12.93 -8.80
N ARG A 193 16.60 12.60 -10.09
CA ARG A 193 15.93 11.38 -10.59
C ARG A 193 16.51 10.07 -10.06
N HIS A 194 17.78 10.07 -9.68
CA HIS A 194 18.41 8.89 -9.06
C HIS A 194 17.69 8.45 -7.78
N LEU A 195 17.09 9.39 -7.05
CA LEU A 195 16.28 9.13 -5.86
C LEU A 195 14.94 8.47 -6.17
N ILE A 196 14.48 8.47 -7.43
CA ILE A 196 13.21 7.85 -7.85
C ILE A 196 13.45 6.58 -8.69
N GLU A 197 14.70 6.19 -8.89
CA GLU A 197 15.03 5.03 -9.73
C GLU A 197 14.56 3.71 -9.08
N TRP A 198 14.80 3.51 -7.79
CA TRP A 198 14.26 2.34 -7.07
C TRP A 198 12.72 2.29 -7.10
N PRO A 199 11.99 3.36 -6.71
CA PRO A 199 10.53 3.36 -6.82
C PRO A 199 10.02 2.98 -8.20
N ARG A 200 10.65 3.54 -9.24
CA ARG A 200 10.30 3.29 -10.64
C ARG A 200 10.57 1.85 -11.08
N GLN A 201 11.63 1.23 -10.59
CA GLN A 201 11.92 -0.18 -10.88
C GLN A 201 10.89 -1.09 -10.23
N VAL A 202 10.59 -0.88 -8.95
CA VAL A 202 9.60 -1.68 -8.21
C VAL A 202 8.23 -1.65 -8.89
N THR A 203 7.78 -0.49 -9.35
CA THR A 203 6.45 -0.33 -9.99
C THR A 203 6.37 -0.86 -11.43
N LYS A 204 7.50 -1.17 -12.07
CA LYS A 204 7.53 -1.80 -13.41
C LYS A 204 7.40 -3.33 -13.39
N TYR A 205 7.74 -3.98 -12.28
CA TYR A 205 7.69 -5.45 -12.15
C TYR A 205 6.54 -6.06 -11.30
N PRO A 206 5.44 -5.36 -10.95
CA PRO A 206 4.40 -5.94 -10.10
C PRO A 206 3.78 -7.17 -10.75
N THR A 207 3.57 -7.16 -12.06
CA THR A 207 2.88 -8.23 -12.80
C THR A 207 3.58 -9.60 -12.68
N MET A 208 4.91 -9.66 -12.55
CA MET A 208 5.62 -10.93 -12.34
C MET A 208 5.49 -11.46 -10.91
N ARG A 209 5.47 -10.58 -9.90
CA ARG A 209 5.31 -10.99 -8.49
C ARG A 209 3.91 -11.51 -8.18
N PHE A 210 2.87 -10.85 -8.69
CA PHE A 210 1.48 -11.24 -8.49
C PHE A 210 1.07 -12.51 -9.26
N TYR A 211 1.58 -12.71 -10.50
CA TYR A 211 1.30 -13.93 -11.26
C TYR A 211 2.13 -15.13 -10.80
N GLY A 212 3.38 -14.92 -10.35
CA GLY A 212 4.23 -16.01 -9.84
C GLY A 212 3.66 -16.70 -8.61
N GLN A 213 3.02 -15.95 -7.69
CA GLN A 213 2.36 -16.51 -6.51
C GLN A 213 1.08 -17.28 -6.84
N LYS A 214 0.28 -16.85 -7.82
CA LYS A 214 -0.92 -17.60 -8.28
C LYS A 214 -0.57 -18.96 -8.87
N HIS A 215 0.53 -19.07 -9.63
CA HIS A 215 0.95 -20.34 -10.21
C HIS A 215 1.48 -21.33 -9.18
N MET A 216 2.17 -20.86 -8.13
CA MET A 216 2.60 -21.74 -7.04
C MET A 216 1.40 -22.21 -6.20
N ALA A 217 0.46 -21.33 -5.83
CA ALA A 217 -0.72 -21.75 -5.08
C ALA A 217 -1.52 -22.85 -5.81
N ASN A 218 -1.69 -22.74 -7.13
CA ASN A 218 -2.41 -23.75 -7.91
C ASN A 218 -1.65 -25.09 -8.05
N SER A 219 -0.32 -25.11 -7.99
CA SER A 219 0.45 -26.37 -8.08
C SER A 219 0.37 -27.22 -6.80
N TRP A 220 0.13 -26.59 -5.63
CA TRP A 220 -0.05 -27.31 -4.36
C TRP A 220 -1.40 -28.01 -4.25
N PHE A 221 -2.45 -27.51 -4.92
CA PHE A 221 -3.80 -28.10 -4.86
C PHE A 221 -4.04 -29.24 -5.85
N HIS A 222 -3.20 -29.43 -6.87
CA HIS A 222 -3.36 -30.49 -7.88
C HIS A 222 -2.48 -31.74 -7.65
N GLY A 223 -1.74 -31.81 -6.54
CA GLY A 223 -0.75 -32.87 -6.28
C GLY A 223 -1.21 -34.03 -5.40
N LYS A 224 -2.47 -34.08 -4.94
CA LYS A 224 -2.96 -35.15 -4.05
C LYS A 224 -4.23 -35.80 -4.58
N ASP A 225 -4.15 -36.42 -5.75
CA ASP A 225 -5.08 -37.49 -6.13
C ASP A 225 -4.29 -38.58 -6.86
N MET A 226 -3.75 -39.52 -6.08
CA MET A 226 -3.23 -40.79 -6.59
C MET A 226 -4.35 -41.82 -6.43
N PRO A 227 -4.84 -42.47 -7.50
CA PRO A 227 -6.00 -43.34 -7.40
C PRO A 227 -5.61 -44.69 -6.81
N ILE A 228 -6.33 -45.10 -5.77
CA ILE A 228 -6.31 -46.47 -5.26
C ILE A 228 -6.97 -47.35 -6.33
N ARG A 229 -6.14 -48.20 -6.93
CA ARG A 229 -6.53 -49.27 -7.84
C ARG A 229 -7.35 -50.30 -7.05
N SER A 230 -8.61 -50.50 -7.39
CA SER A 230 -9.27 -51.79 -7.14
C SER A 230 -10.14 -52.19 -8.33
N GLU A 231 -9.93 -53.43 -8.70
CA GLU A 231 -10.36 -54.11 -9.90
C GLU A 231 -11.62 -54.93 -9.57
N ARG A 232 -12.41 -55.22 -10.62
CA ARG A 232 -13.47 -56.26 -10.73
C ARG A 232 -14.87 -55.87 -10.23
N ALA A 233 -15.96 -56.25 -10.88
CA ALA A 233 -16.20 -56.89 -12.17
C ALA A 233 -17.70 -56.78 -12.50
N ARG A 234 -18.00 -56.96 -13.80
CA ARG A 234 -19.25 -57.46 -14.42
C ARG A 234 -20.10 -58.27 -13.40
N TRP A 235 -21.38 -58.01 -13.19
CA TRP A 235 -22.51 -57.88 -14.12
C TRP A 235 -23.59 -56.97 -13.55
#